data_AF-A0A850LUW3-F1
#
_entry.id   AF-A0A850LUW3-F1
#
_cell.length_a   1.000
_cell.length_b   1.000
_cell.length_c   1.000
_cell.angle_alpha   90.00
_cell.angle_beta   90.00
_cell.angle_gamma   90.00
#
_symmetry.space_group_name_H-M   'P 1'
#
loop_
_entity.id
_entity.type
_entity.pdbx_description
1 polymer ?
#
loop_
_entity_poly.entity_id
_entity_poly.type
_entity_poly.pdbx_seq_one_letter_code
_entity_poly.pdbx_strand_id
1 'polypeptide(L)'
;MKVMLSTIDWEYPDEKYIPKPVMWDLENRNELWVLYKMIADGIVLEMRIEGESQKALDVFRDILMGGGSCREITLSDEQMNNLWLYKEGDDCYIQGDSGYFFMNPKPQPDKFKE
;
A
#
# COMPACT_ATOMS: atom_id res chain seq x y z
N MET A 1 13.16 4.37 8.98
CA MET A 1 11.94 3.55 9.24
C MET A 1 11.34 3.21 7.89
N LYS A 2 11.39 1.96 7.46
CA LYS A 2 11.18 1.65 6.04
C LYS A 2 9.88 0.91 5.73
N VAL A 3 9.39 1.11 4.52
CA VAL A 3 8.28 0.35 3.91
C VAL A 3 8.67 -0.12 2.51
N MET A 4 8.11 -1.24 2.08
CA MET A 4 8.17 -1.70 0.70
C MET A 4 6.79 -1.59 0.07
N LEU A 5 6.75 -1.02 -1.12
CA LEU A 5 5.53 -0.71 -1.84
C LEU A 5 5.56 -1.37 -3.21
N SER A 6 4.57 -2.21 -3.49
CA SER A 6 4.20 -2.58 -4.86
C SER A 6 2.99 -1.77 -5.25
N THR A 7 3.00 -1.17 -6.43
CA THR A 7 1.94 -0.25 -6.89
C THR A 7 1.50 -0.58 -8.30
N ILE A 8 0.19 -0.56 -8.55
CA ILE A 8 -0.42 -0.48 -9.87
C ILE A 8 -1.14 0.87 -9.92
N ASP A 9 -0.73 1.73 -10.84
CA ASP A 9 -1.26 3.08 -11.05
C ASP A 9 -1.94 3.18 -12.41
N TRP A 10 -2.91 4.10 -12.52
CA TRP A 10 -3.68 4.44 -13.75
C TRP A 10 -4.48 3.31 -14.42
N GLU A 11 -3.84 2.22 -14.86
CA GLU A 11 -4.45 1.08 -15.53
C GLU A 11 -3.77 -0.24 -15.16
N TYR A 12 -4.53 -1.33 -15.20
CA TYR A 12 -3.94 -2.66 -15.08
C TYR A 12 -3.12 -2.97 -16.33
N PRO A 13 -1.89 -3.51 -16.19
CA PRO A 13 -1.17 -4.06 -17.33
C PRO A 13 -1.99 -5.13 -18.06
N ASP A 14 -1.71 -5.37 -19.35
CA ASP A 14 -2.43 -6.37 -20.14
C ASP A 14 -2.27 -7.81 -19.60
N GLU A 15 -1.14 -8.09 -18.96
CA GLU A 15 -0.83 -9.35 -18.30
C GLU A 15 -0.66 -9.14 -16.80
N LYS A 16 -0.94 -10.19 -15.99
CA LYS A 16 -0.77 -10.15 -14.53
C LYS A 16 0.69 -10.04 -14.10
N TYR A 17 1.26 -8.85 -14.29
CA TYR A 17 2.60 -8.46 -13.88
C TYR A 17 2.51 -7.64 -12.60
N ILE A 18 3.04 -8.18 -11.50
CA ILE A 18 3.16 -7.46 -10.23
C ILE A 18 4.47 -6.68 -10.25
N PRO A 19 4.45 -5.33 -10.19
CA PRO A 19 5.67 -4.53 -10.18
C PRO A 19 6.55 -4.87 -8.98
N LYS A 20 7.87 -4.82 -9.22
CA LYS A 20 8.85 -5.06 -8.16
C LYS A 20 8.64 -4.06 -7.02
N PRO A 21 8.58 -4.52 -5.76
CA PRO A 21 8.45 -3.61 -4.63
C PRO A 21 9.61 -2.62 -4.60
N VAL A 22 9.29 -1.35 -4.30
CA VAL A 22 10.27 -0.30 -4.07
C VAL A 22 10.35 -0.02 -2.57
N MET A 23 11.56 0.11 -2.05
CA MET A 23 11.79 0.46 -0.65
C MET A 23 11.78 1.98 -0.48
N TRP A 24 11.05 2.45 0.51
CA TRP A 24 10.95 3.86 0.88
C TRP A 24 11.30 4.03 2.36
N ASP A 25 12.05 5.08 2.68
CA ASP A 25 12.35 5.48 4.04
C ASP A 25 11.43 6.60 4.50
N LEU A 26 10.53 6.27 5.43
CA LEU A 26 9.56 7.22 6.00
C LEU A 26 10.22 8.28 6.90
N GLU A 27 11.51 8.14 7.24
CA GLU A 27 12.27 9.19 7.92
C GLU A 27 12.86 10.22 6.95
N ASN A 28 12.98 9.87 5.66
CA ASN A 28 13.32 10.82 4.62
C ASN A 28 12.10 11.68 4.28
N ARG A 29 12.15 12.97 4.64
CA ARG A 29 11.04 13.92 4.45
C ARG A 29 10.58 14.05 2.99
N ASN A 30 11.51 13.95 2.04
CA ASN A 30 11.15 14.08 0.63
C ASN A 30 10.37 12.85 0.16
N GLU A 31 10.82 11.67 0.55
CA GLU A 31 10.15 10.39 0.26
C GLU A 31 8.76 10.34 0.92
N LEU A 32 8.68 10.71 2.19
CA LEU A 32 7.41 10.81 2.92
C LEU A 32 6.42 11.79 2.25
N TRP A 33 6.90 12.95 1.81
CA TRP A 33 6.07 13.95 1.14
C TRP A 33 5.56 13.44 -0.22
N VAL A 34 6.42 12.81 -1.03
CA VAL A 34 6.02 12.24 -2.32
C VAL A 34 4.99 11.14 -2.13
N LEU A 35 5.18 10.26 -1.13
CA LEU A 35 4.23 9.22 -0.78
C LEU A 35 2.87 9.80 -0.37
N TYR A 36 2.87 10.80 0.52
CA TYR A 36 1.65 11.50 0.93
C TYR A 36 0.90 12.07 -0.27
N LYS A 37 1.62 12.74 -1.18
CA LYS A 37 1.02 13.33 -2.38
C LYS A 37 0.44 12.29 -3.32
N MET A 38 1.17 11.20 -3.58
CA MET A 38 0.73 10.11 -4.45
C MET A 38 -0.59 9.50 -3.96
N ILE A 39 -0.71 9.30 -2.65
CA ILE A 39 -1.95 8.80 -2.04
C ILE A 39 -3.04 9.88 -2.08
N ALA A 40 -2.74 11.13 -1.73
CA ALA A 40 -3.73 12.21 -1.73
C ALA A 40 -4.31 12.52 -3.14
N ASP A 41 -3.50 12.37 -4.20
CA ASP A 41 -3.91 12.63 -5.58
C ASP A 41 -4.81 11.51 -6.15
N GLY A 42 -4.93 10.36 -5.49
CA GLY A 42 -5.87 9.28 -5.87
C GLY A 42 -5.51 8.54 -7.16
N ILE A 43 -4.24 8.55 -7.56
CA ILE A 43 -3.76 7.96 -8.82
C ILE A 43 -3.49 6.44 -8.75
N VAL A 44 -3.56 5.87 -7.55
CA VAL A 44 -3.23 4.47 -7.26
C VAL A 44 -4.47 3.61 -7.38
N LEU A 45 -4.42 2.58 -8.24
CA LEU A 45 -5.46 1.56 -8.33
C LEU A 45 -5.28 0.49 -7.27
N GLU A 46 -4.06 -0.04 -7.14
CA GLU A 46 -3.70 -0.99 -6.09
C GLU A 46 -2.35 -0.66 -5.50
N MET A 47 -2.22 -0.80 -4.18
CA MET A 47 -0.91 -0.76 -3.51
C MET A 47 -0.83 -1.80 -2.41
N ARG A 48 0.27 -2.58 -2.42
CA ARG A 48 0.62 -3.45 -1.30
C ARG A 48 1.74 -2.85 -0.48
N ILE A 49 1.53 -2.81 0.83
CA ILE A 49 2.41 -2.20 1.82
C ILE A 49 2.94 -3.27 2.77
N GLU A 50 4.26 -3.35 2.87
CA GLU A 50 4.94 -4.16 3.88
C GLU A 50 5.88 -3.26 4.67
N GLY A 51 5.83 -3.32 6.01
CA GLY A 51 6.60 -2.44 6.88
C GLY A 51 7.75 -3.16 7.58
N GLU A 52 8.86 -2.46 7.80
CA GLU A 52 10.01 -2.94 8.57
C GLU A 52 9.64 -3.17 10.05
N SER A 53 8.78 -2.30 10.59
CA SER A 53 8.37 -2.28 11.99
C SER A 53 6.90 -1.91 12.13
N GLN A 54 6.32 -2.15 13.30
CA GLN A 54 4.94 -1.74 13.58
C GLN A 54 4.76 -0.23 13.43
N LYS A 55 5.74 0.56 13.89
CA LYS A 55 5.73 2.02 13.74
C LYS A 55 5.68 2.46 12.28
N ALA A 56 6.35 1.74 11.38
CA ALA A 56 6.30 2.03 9.94
C ALA A 56 4.89 1.82 9.38
N LEU A 57 4.24 0.71 9.76
CA LEU A 57 2.87 0.40 9.38
C LEU A 57 1.88 1.42 9.93
N ASP A 58 2.03 1.82 11.20
CA ASP A 58 1.15 2.79 11.84
C ASP A 58 1.24 4.17 11.17
N VAL A 59 2.45 4.64 10.87
CA VAL A 59 2.63 5.90 10.12
C VAL A 59 2.04 5.79 8.72
N PHE A 60 2.20 4.66 8.04
CA PHE A 60 1.60 4.48 6.73
C PHE A 60 0.07 4.47 6.79
N ARG A 61 -0.50 3.82 7.82
CA ARG A 61 -1.94 3.83 8.09
C ARG A 61 -2.46 5.26 8.30
N ASP A 62 -1.73 6.09 9.05
CA ASP A 62 -2.08 7.49 9.25
C ASP A 62 -2.08 8.27 7.92
N ILE A 63 -1.16 7.97 6.99
CA ILE A 63 -1.15 8.57 5.65
C ILE A 63 -2.38 8.16 4.85
N LEU A 64 -2.76 6.87 4.87
CA LEU A 64 -3.96 6.37 4.17
C LEU A 64 -5.22 7.05 4.71
N MET A 65 -5.40 7.06 6.02
CA MET A 65 -6.61 7.59 6.67
C MET A 65 -6.67 9.12 6.59
N GLY A 66 -5.54 9.81 6.82
CA GLY A 66 -5.48 11.27 6.88
C GLY A 66 -5.28 11.94 5.52
N GLY A 67 -4.34 11.46 4.72
CA GLY A 67 -4.02 12.02 3.39
C GLY A 67 -4.91 11.46 2.28
N GLY A 68 -5.11 10.14 2.28
CA GLY A 68 -5.93 9.47 1.27
C GLY A 68 -7.44 9.55 1.51
N SER A 69 -7.88 9.91 2.73
CA SER A 69 -9.27 9.72 3.17
C SER A 69 -9.75 8.29 2.97
N CYS A 70 -8.84 7.31 3.11
CA CYS A 70 -9.18 5.91 2.98
C CYS A 70 -10.10 5.46 4.11
N ARG A 71 -10.87 4.40 3.85
CA ARG A 71 -11.63 3.66 4.86
C ARG A 71 -11.23 2.20 4.85
N GLU A 72 -11.16 1.59 6.02
CA GLU A 72 -10.96 0.15 6.15
C GLU A 72 -12.19 -0.60 5.63
N ILE A 73 -11.96 -1.72 4.94
CA ILE A 73 -13.02 -2.54 4.34
C ILE A 73 -12.72 -4.02 4.50
N THR A 74 -13.78 -4.83 4.41
CA THR A 74 -13.67 -6.28 4.18
C THR A 74 -13.97 -6.54 2.71
N LEU A 75 -13.06 -7.22 2.01
CA LEU A 75 -13.25 -7.59 0.61
C LEU A 75 -14.22 -8.76 0.48
N SER A 76 -15.00 -8.76 -0.61
CA SER A 76 -15.74 -9.95 -1.04
C SER A 76 -14.81 -11.00 -1.65
N ASP A 77 -15.27 -12.25 -1.75
CA ASP A 77 -14.54 -13.32 -2.44
C ASP A 77 -14.20 -12.95 -3.89
N GLU A 78 -15.12 -12.27 -4.59
CA GLU A 78 -14.89 -11.78 -5.94
C GLU A 78 -13.75 -10.76 -5.99
N GLN A 79 -13.75 -9.79 -5.07
CA GLN A 79 -12.69 -8.78 -4.99
C GLN A 79 -11.34 -9.44 -4.64
N MET A 80 -11.31 -10.36 -3.68
CA MET A 80 -10.08 -11.08 -3.31
C MET A 80 -9.47 -11.87 -4.48
N ASN A 81 -10.29 -12.40 -5.39
CA ASN A 81 -9.82 -13.11 -6.58
C ASN A 81 -9.38 -12.18 -7.72
N ASN A 82 -9.97 -10.99 -7.81
CA ASN A 82 -9.74 -10.05 -8.91
C ASN A 82 -8.62 -9.04 -8.63
N LEU A 83 -8.34 -8.70 -7.36
CA LEU A 83 -7.29 -7.75 -6.99
C LEU A 83 -5.91 -8.41 -7.07
N TRP A 84 -4.97 -7.74 -7.72
CA TRP A 84 -3.69 -8.34 -8.14
C TRP A 84 -2.66 -8.40 -7.03
N LEU A 85 -2.64 -7.37 -6.19
CA LEU A 85 -1.68 -7.20 -5.11
C LEU A 85 -2.19 -7.75 -3.79
N TYR A 86 -3.49 -8.06 -3.66
CA TYR A 86 -4.06 -8.64 -2.44
C TYR A 86 -3.36 -9.95 -2.04
N LYS A 87 -3.14 -10.11 -0.73
CA LYS A 87 -2.78 -11.39 -0.12
C LYS A 87 -3.64 -11.69 1.09
N GLU A 88 -3.90 -12.98 1.30
CA GLU A 88 -4.65 -13.45 2.45
C GLU A 88 -4.04 -12.94 3.77
N GLY A 89 -4.90 -12.31 4.58
CA GLY A 89 -4.52 -11.76 5.88
C GLY A 89 -3.99 -10.32 5.86
N ASP A 90 -3.99 -9.65 4.71
CA ASP A 90 -3.70 -8.21 4.64
C ASP A 90 -4.88 -7.38 5.17
N ASP A 91 -4.60 -6.30 5.91
CA ASP A 91 -5.57 -5.25 6.24
C ASP A 91 -5.92 -4.49 4.95
N CYS A 92 -7.21 -4.30 4.68
CA CYS A 92 -7.67 -3.75 3.41
C CYS A 92 -8.30 -2.37 3.57
N TYR A 93 -7.90 -1.43 2.73
CA TYR A 93 -8.42 -0.06 2.71
C TYR A 93 -8.84 0.33 1.30
N ILE A 94 -9.81 1.24 1.19
CA ILE A 94 -10.25 1.83 -0.07
C ILE A 94 -10.24 3.35 -0.02
N GLN A 95 -9.76 3.97 -1.09
CA GLN A 95 -9.85 5.40 -1.39
C GLN A 95 -10.86 5.61 -2.52
N GLY A 96 -11.88 6.45 -2.25
CA GLY A 96 -12.98 6.64 -3.19
C GLY A 96 -13.66 5.30 -3.52
N ASP A 97 -13.84 5.05 -4.82
CA ASP A 97 -14.55 3.87 -5.32
C ASP A 97 -13.64 2.79 -5.94
N SER A 98 -12.35 3.08 -6.17
CA SER A 98 -11.47 2.21 -6.96
C SER A 98 -10.03 2.09 -6.51
N GLY A 99 -9.54 2.92 -5.56
CA GLY A 99 -8.17 2.82 -5.06
C GLY A 99 -8.08 1.85 -3.90
N TYR A 100 -7.46 0.68 -4.08
CA TYR A 100 -7.33 -0.36 -3.06
C TYR A 100 -5.92 -0.39 -2.46
N PHE A 101 -5.83 -0.52 -1.14
CA PHE A 101 -4.57 -0.60 -0.41
C PHE A 101 -4.58 -1.82 0.50
N PHE A 102 -3.53 -2.64 0.41
CA PHE A 102 -3.39 -3.89 1.15
C PHE A 102 -2.15 -3.80 2.03
N MET A 103 -2.33 -3.79 3.34
CA MET A 103 -1.25 -3.67 4.30
C MET A 103 -1.03 -4.99 5.01
N ASN A 104 0.15 -5.57 4.90
CA ASN A 104 0.49 -6.72 5.72
C ASN A 104 0.59 -6.27 7.19
N PRO A 105 -0.30 -6.74 8.09
CA PRO A 105 -0.35 -6.24 9.46
C PRO A 105 0.85 -6.70 10.30
N LYS A 106 1.63 -7.67 9.80
CA LYS A 106 2.79 -8.23 10.49
C LYS A 106 4.07 -7.60 9.94
N PRO A 107 4.84 -6.86 10.76
CA PRO A 107 6.13 -6.33 10.34
C PRO A 107 7.07 -7.41 9.76
N GLN A 108 7.84 -7.04 8.75
CA GLN A 108 8.70 -7.93 7.97
C GLN A 108 10.18 -7.48 8.01
N PRO A 109 10.82 -7.30 9.18
CA PRO A 109 12.15 -6.68 9.30
C PRO A 109 13.23 -7.39 8.47
N ASP A 110 13.12 -8.70 8.29
CA ASP A 110 14.09 -9.48 7.50
C ASP A 110 14.12 -9.11 6.02
N LYS A 111 13.03 -8.56 5.47
CA LYS A 111 12.99 -8.11 4.07
C LYS A 111 13.71 -6.78 3.82
N PHE A 112 14.14 -6.11 4.90
CA PHE A 112 14.81 -4.80 4.86
C PHE A 112 16.29 -4.88 5.22
N LYS A 113 16.80 -6.09 5.49
CA LYS A 113 18.22 -6.36 5.70
C LYS A 113 18.89 -6.45 4.32
N GLU A 114 19.90 -5.61 4.10
CA GLU A 114 20.80 -5.68 2.94
C GLU A 114 21.71 -6.92 3.02
#